data_AF-A0A847JXP2-F1
#
_entry.id   AF-A0A847JXP2-F1
#
_cell.length_a   1.000
_cell.length_b   1.000
_cell.length_c   1.000
_cell.angle_alpha   90.00
_cell.angle_beta   90.00
_cell.angle_gamma   90.00
#
_symmetry.space_group_name_H-M   'P 1'
#
loop_
_entity.id
_entity.type
_entity.pdbx_description
1 polymer ?
#
loop_
_entity_poly.entity_id
_entity_poly.type
_entity_poly.pdbx_seq_one_letter_code
_entity_poly.pdbx_strand_id
1 'polypeptide(L)'
;MGKTIALAVMAAFLAGGALAGPKDKSKPIAKLTEVTVCPMMGNKVVGQGGGTATFKNYRVHFCCSGCKPAFETLTAAEKERKIKIALKKQNKKS
;
A
#
# COMPACT_ATOMS: atom_id res chain seq x y z
N MET A 1 33.30 21.31 62.30
CA MET A 1 31.84 21.25 62.07
C MET A 1 31.53 21.93 60.74
N GLY A 2 30.75 21.28 59.85
CA GLY A 2 30.31 21.82 58.53
C GLY A 2 30.96 21.10 57.34
N LYS A 3 30.69 19.82 57.04
CA LYS A 3 29.51 19.24 56.35
C LYS A 3 29.46 19.60 54.84
N THR A 4 29.89 18.62 54.01
CA THR A 4 29.50 18.30 52.60
C THR A 4 29.77 19.37 51.54
N ILE A 5 30.76 19.28 50.63
CA ILE A 5 30.93 18.34 49.49
C ILE A 5 29.63 18.01 48.76
N ALA A 6 29.35 18.72 47.68
CA ALA A 6 28.65 18.19 46.51
C ALA A 6 29.08 19.02 45.28
N LEU A 7 29.78 18.34 44.38
CA LEU A 7 30.34 18.86 43.14
C LEU A 7 29.27 19.47 42.24
N ALA A 8 29.57 20.68 41.75
CA ALA A 8 29.02 21.22 40.53
C ALA A 8 29.48 20.36 39.34
N VAL A 9 28.55 19.65 38.69
CA VAL A 9 28.68 19.23 37.29
C VAL A 9 27.41 19.65 36.58
N MET A 10 27.46 20.88 36.10
CA MET A 10 26.47 21.50 35.24
C MET A 10 26.77 21.09 33.80
N ALA A 11 26.22 19.96 33.33
CA ALA A 11 26.15 19.62 31.91
C ALA A 11 25.24 18.40 31.66
N ALA A 12 24.01 18.63 31.16
CA ALA A 12 23.41 17.85 30.06
C ALA A 12 21.95 18.30 29.82
N PHE A 13 21.80 19.17 28.82
CA PHE A 13 20.66 19.27 27.88
C PHE A 13 19.29 18.72 28.32
N LEU A 14 18.41 19.61 28.78
CA LEU A 14 16.96 19.40 28.90
C LEU A 14 16.17 20.30 27.93
N ALA A 15 16.45 20.19 26.62
CA ALA A 15 15.60 20.83 25.61
C ALA A 15 15.59 20.04 24.28
N GLY A 16 14.38 19.72 23.81
CA GLY A 16 14.08 19.05 22.54
C GLY A 16 13.39 17.71 22.81
N GLY A 17 12.06 17.56 22.73
CA GLY A 17 11.20 18.02 21.63
C GLY A 17 10.99 16.86 20.66
N ALA A 18 9.80 16.24 20.74
CA ALA A 18 9.11 15.46 19.71
C ALA A 18 9.86 14.33 18.98
N LEU A 19 9.42 13.08 19.20
CA LEU A 19 9.29 12.11 18.10
C LEU A 19 8.05 11.23 18.34
N ALA A 20 6.92 11.72 17.83
CA ALA A 20 5.83 10.84 17.42
C ALA A 20 6.38 9.88 16.35
N GLY A 21 6.49 8.59 16.66
CA GLY A 21 6.77 7.58 15.65
C GLY A 21 5.48 7.16 14.96
N PRO A 22 5.20 7.55 13.70
CA PRO A 22 4.17 6.88 12.92
C PRO A 22 4.60 5.42 12.73
N LYS A 23 3.67 4.50 12.97
CA LYS A 23 3.84 3.08 12.63
C LYS A 23 3.74 2.91 11.11
N ASP A 24 4.70 3.46 10.38
CA ASP A 24 4.88 3.19 8.96
C ASP A 24 5.60 1.84 8.81
N LYS A 25 4.81 0.78 8.71
CA LYS A 25 5.26 -0.52 8.18
C LYS A 25 4.63 -0.80 6.82
N SER A 26 4.70 0.16 5.91
CA SER A 26 4.49 -0.14 4.49
C SER A 26 5.83 -0.51 3.89
N LYS A 27 6.18 -1.80 4.04
CA LYS A 27 7.32 -2.42 3.34
C LYS A 27 7.27 -1.99 1.87
N PRO A 28 8.37 -1.52 1.24
CA PRO A 28 8.38 -1.28 -0.19
C PRO A 28 8.34 -2.65 -0.88
N ILE A 29 7.12 -3.16 -1.05
CA ILE A 29 6.83 -4.31 -1.90
C ILE A 29 7.23 -3.85 -3.30
N ALA A 30 8.03 -4.66 -4.01
CA ALA A 30 8.43 -4.44 -5.39
C ALA A 30 7.31 -3.74 -6.18
N LYS A 31 7.68 -2.67 -6.91
CA LYS A 31 6.79 -1.68 -7.55
C LYS A 31 5.83 -2.33 -8.56
N LEU A 32 4.81 -3.02 -8.07
CA LEU A 32 3.75 -3.61 -8.88
C LEU A 32 2.93 -2.47 -9.47
N THR A 33 2.55 -2.61 -10.73
CA THR A 33 1.61 -1.68 -11.35
C THR A 33 0.23 -1.94 -10.77
N GLU A 34 -0.27 -0.97 -10.01
CA GLU A 34 -1.58 -1.00 -9.37
C GLU A 34 -2.68 -0.81 -10.42
N VAL A 35 -3.53 -1.83 -10.59
CA VAL A 35 -4.69 -1.82 -11.48
C VAL A 35 -5.94 -1.62 -10.63
N THR A 36 -6.33 -0.35 -10.45
CA THR A 36 -7.46 0.07 -9.61
C THR A 36 -8.81 0.03 -10.33
N VAL A 37 -8.83 -0.42 -11.58
CA VAL A 37 -10.04 -0.68 -12.35
C VAL A 37 -10.27 -2.19 -12.39
N CYS A 38 -11.46 -2.65 -12.01
CA CYS A 38 -11.80 -4.06 -12.01
C CYS A 38 -11.71 -4.60 -13.45
N PRO A 39 -10.86 -5.61 -13.76
CA PRO A 39 -10.72 -6.13 -15.11
C PRO A 39 -11.92 -6.97 -15.57
N MET A 40 -12.77 -7.41 -14.64
CA MET A 40 -14.00 -8.16 -14.94
C MET A 40 -15.14 -7.22 -15.36
N MET A 41 -15.36 -6.16 -14.58
CA MET A 41 -16.52 -5.26 -14.74
C MET A 41 -16.17 -3.91 -15.39
N GLY A 42 -14.89 -3.53 -15.40
CA GLY A 42 -14.42 -2.24 -15.92
C GLY A 42 -14.74 -1.04 -15.03
N ASN A 43 -15.21 -1.26 -13.81
CA ASN A 43 -15.53 -0.22 -12.82
C ASN A 43 -14.32 0.10 -11.94
N LYS A 44 -14.17 1.36 -11.52
CA LYS A 44 -13.14 1.76 -10.55
C LYS A 44 -13.41 1.06 -9.22
N VAL A 45 -12.38 0.47 -8.65
CA VAL A 45 -12.41 -0.11 -7.30
C VAL A 45 -12.14 1.01 -6.30
N VAL A 46 -13.01 1.11 -5.31
CA VAL A 46 -12.91 2.07 -4.20
C VAL A 46 -12.99 1.30 -2.88
N GLY A 47 -12.23 1.74 -1.87
CA GLY A 47 -12.16 1.05 -0.58
C GLY A 47 -11.52 -0.34 -0.65
N GLN A 48 -11.97 -1.27 0.20
CA GLN A 48 -11.41 -2.64 0.27
C GLN A 48 -11.82 -3.54 -0.91
N GLY A 49 -12.87 -3.19 -1.66
CA GLY A 49 -13.33 -3.90 -2.84
C GLY A 49 -13.60 -5.40 -2.61
N GLY A 50 -13.34 -6.20 -3.63
CA GLY A 50 -13.41 -7.67 -3.64
C GLY A 50 -12.07 -8.37 -3.41
N GLY A 51 -11.09 -7.65 -2.88
CA GLY A 51 -9.71 -8.10 -2.72
C GLY A 51 -8.83 -7.85 -3.95
N THR A 52 -7.61 -8.38 -3.90
CA THR A 52 -6.59 -8.20 -4.94
C THR A 52 -6.00 -9.52 -5.39
N ALA A 53 -5.58 -9.62 -6.64
CA ALA A 53 -4.74 -10.71 -7.14
C ALA A 53 -3.46 -10.14 -7.77
N THR A 54 -2.36 -10.86 -7.59
CA THR A 54 -1.10 -10.53 -8.25
C THR A 54 -0.99 -11.36 -9.52
N PHE A 55 -0.82 -10.70 -10.67
CA PHE A 55 -0.58 -11.35 -11.95
C PHE A 55 0.60 -10.69 -12.66
N LYS A 56 1.71 -11.43 -12.82
CA LYS A 56 2.98 -10.88 -13.34
C LYS A 56 3.43 -9.66 -12.52
N ASN A 57 3.58 -8.50 -13.15
CA ASN A 57 3.94 -7.24 -12.49
C ASN A 57 2.71 -6.37 -12.13
N TYR A 58 1.50 -6.93 -12.14
CA TYR A 58 0.27 -6.19 -11.89
C TYR A 58 -0.37 -6.61 -10.57
N ARG A 59 -0.69 -5.64 -9.72
CA ARG A 59 -1.62 -5.83 -8.60
C ARG A 59 -3.02 -5.46 -9.06
N VAL A 60 -3.85 -6.47 -9.25
CA VAL A 60 -5.20 -6.34 -9.78
C VAL A 60 -6.20 -6.18 -8.65
N HIS A 61 -6.92 -5.07 -8.62
CA HIS A 61 -8.00 -4.85 -7.67
C HIS A 61 -9.34 -5.28 -8.26
N PHE A 62 -10.17 -5.90 -7.43
CA PHE A 62 -11.50 -6.33 -7.82
C PHE A 62 -12.57 -5.48 -7.14
N CYS A 63 -13.68 -5.22 -7.84
CA CYS A 63 -14.78 -4.44 -7.27
C CYS A 63 -15.73 -5.29 -6.41
N CYS A 64 -15.66 -6.63 -6.51
CA CYS A 64 -16.60 -7.55 -5.88
C CYS A 64 -15.92 -8.87 -5.50
N SER A 65 -16.40 -9.54 -4.45
CA SER A 65 -15.84 -10.83 -3.98
C SER A 65 -15.91 -11.94 -5.05
N GLY A 66 -16.93 -11.93 -5.91
CA GLY A 66 -17.05 -12.88 -7.03
C GLY A 66 -16.11 -12.61 -8.21
N CYS A 67 -15.50 -11.42 -8.28
CA CYS A 67 -14.67 -11.00 -9.40
C CYS A 67 -13.28 -11.68 -9.37
N LYS A 68 -12.73 -11.94 -8.17
CA LYS A 68 -11.45 -12.66 -8.00
C LYS A 68 -11.52 -14.12 -8.48
N PRO A 69 -12.44 -14.98 -8.00
CA PRO A 69 -12.49 -16.37 -8.44
C PRO A 69 -12.80 -16.46 -9.94
N ALA A 70 -13.69 -15.61 -10.46
CA ALA A 70 -13.98 -15.55 -11.89
C ALA A 70 -12.78 -15.06 -12.73
N PHE A 71 -11.88 -14.26 -12.16
CA PHE A 71 -10.62 -13.92 -12.81
C PHE A 71 -9.63 -15.07 -12.77
N GLU A 72 -9.58 -15.85 -11.69
CA GLU A 72 -8.65 -16.98 -11.52
C GLU A 72 -8.96 -18.17 -12.45
N THR A 73 -10.22 -18.38 -12.83
CA THR A 73 -10.63 -19.41 -13.80
C THR A 73 -10.22 -19.10 -15.25
N LEU A 74 -9.89 -17.84 -15.55
CA LEU A 74 -9.49 -17.43 -16.89
C LEU A 74 -8.09 -17.96 -17.25
N THR A 75 -7.87 -18.12 -18.55
CA THR A 75 -6.53 -18.39 -19.10
C THR A 75 -5.60 -17.20 -18.88
N ALA A 76 -4.29 -17.44 -18.88
CA ALA A 76 -3.29 -16.36 -18.73
C ALA A 76 -3.43 -15.27 -19.80
N ALA A 77 -3.78 -15.64 -21.05
CA ALA A 77 -4.00 -14.71 -22.14
C ALA A 77 -5.22 -13.80 -21.89
N GLU A 78 -6.32 -14.37 -21.39
CA GLU A 78 -7.52 -13.60 -21.04
C GLU A 78 -7.28 -12.67 -19.84
N LYS A 79 -6.60 -13.16 -18.80
CA LYS A 79 -6.18 -12.37 -17.64
C LYS A 79 -5.41 -11.14 -18.10
N GLU A 80 -4.42 -11.32 -18.96
CA GLU A 80 -3.59 -10.23 -19.46
C GLU A 80 -4.37 -9.24 -20.34
N ARG A 81 -5.25 -9.73 -21.23
CA ARG A 81 -6.14 -8.86 -22.03
C ARG A 81 -7.00 -7.97 -21.13
N LYS A 82 -7.66 -8.56 -20.14
CA LYS A 82 -8.55 -7.83 -19.24
C LYS A 82 -7.79 -6.82 -18.36
N ILE A 83 -6.60 -7.18 -17.86
CA ILE A 83 -5.70 -6.25 -17.14
C ILE A 83 -5.31 -5.07 -18.03
N LYS A 84 -4.89 -5.32 -19.28
CA LYS A 84 -4.48 -4.24 -20.20
C LYS A 84 -5.65 -3.30 -20.52
N ILE A 85 -6.87 -3.82 -20.67
CA ILE A 85 -8.07 -3.00 -20.86
C ILE A 85 -8.34 -2.13 -19.62
N ALA A 86 -8.26 -2.71 -18.42
CA ALA A 86 -8.43 -1.99 -17.17
C ALA A 86 -7.38 -0.89 -16.98
N LEU A 87 -6.11 -1.18 -17.25
CA LEU A 87 -5.01 -0.20 -17.22
C LEU A 87 -5.21 0.94 -18.20
N LYS A 88 -5.63 0.67 -19.44
CA LYS A 88 -5.95 1.72 -20.41
C LYS A 88 -7.06 2.63 -19.89
N LYS A 89 -8.11 2.06 -19.30
CA LYS A 89 -9.21 2.84 -18.70
C LYS A 89 -8.74 3.68 -17.50
N GLN A 90 -7.87 3.11 -16.67
CA GLN A 90 -7.25 3.83 -15.55
C GLN A 90 -6.43 5.02 -16.04
N ASN A 91 -5.54 4.82 -17.00
CA ASN A 91 -4.62 5.86 -17.49
C ASN A 91 -5.33 6.94 -18.30
N LYS A 92 -6.42 6.63 -19.01
CA LYS A 92 -7.20 7.63 -19.77
C LYS A 92 -7.97 8.59 -18.85
N LYS A 93 -8.20 8.22 -17.60
CA LYS A 93 -8.96 9.01 -16.63
C LYS A 93 -8.06 9.77 -15.65
N SER A 94 -6.75 9.81 -15.94
CA SER A 94 -5.74 10.60 -15.24
C SER A 94 -5.39 11.86 -16.02
#